data_AF-A0A9Q3DSH4-F1
#
_entry.id   AF-A0A9Q3DSH4-F1
#
_cell.length_a   1.000
_cell.length_b   1.000
_cell.length_c   1.000
_cell.angle_alpha   90.00
_cell.angle_beta   90.00
_cell.angle_gamma   90.00
#
_symmetry.space_group_name_H-M   'P 1'
#
loop_
_entity.id
_entity.type
_entity.pdbx_description
1 polymer ?
#
loop_
_entity_poly.entity_id
_entity_poly.type
_entity_poly.pdbx_seq_one_letter_code
_entity_poly.pdbx_strand_id
1 'polypeptide(L)'
;MKEGGHVSLYIADFRSLVSRIGDWVERALIYHFRRGLASRIMDQLASHPSGIDSLQELMDITLELDTRYHERQKEKNHHQEKKPEASKSNSSHPEILQVQVIERRRIFRRRTSPILLC
;
A
#
# COMPACT_ATOMS: atom_id res chain seq x y z
N MET A 1 -11.59 6.11 -8.73
CA MET A 1 -10.45 5.17 -8.61
C MET A 1 -10.98 3.74 -8.80
N LYS A 2 -10.14 2.73 -9.09
CA LYS A 2 -10.57 1.31 -9.08
C LYS A 2 -10.48 0.72 -7.67
N GLU A 3 -11.31 -0.26 -7.33
CA GLU A 3 -11.39 -0.92 -6.00
C GLU A 3 -10.11 -1.66 -5.54
N GLY A 4 -9.07 -1.72 -6.38
CA GLY A 4 -7.74 -2.26 -6.04
C GLY A 4 -6.59 -1.24 -6.18
N GLY A 5 -6.87 -0.01 -6.59
CA GLY A 5 -5.85 1.01 -6.85
C GLY A 5 -5.34 1.69 -5.57
N HIS A 6 -4.11 2.19 -5.62
CA HIS A 6 -3.52 2.97 -4.53
C HIS A 6 -4.02 4.41 -4.53
N VAL A 7 -4.42 4.89 -3.36
CA VAL A 7 -4.91 6.26 -3.15
C VAL A 7 -3.82 7.30 -3.42
N SER A 8 -2.55 6.99 -3.16
CA SER A 8 -1.42 7.89 -3.40
C SER A 8 -1.32 8.36 -4.86
N LEU A 9 -1.55 7.45 -5.82
CA LEU A 9 -1.56 7.78 -7.25
C LEU A 9 -2.77 8.67 -7.59
N TYR A 10 -3.95 8.34 -7.07
CA TYR A 10 -5.16 9.14 -7.27
C TYR A 10 -5.03 10.55 -6.70
N ILE A 11 -4.39 10.73 -5.53
CA ILE A 11 -4.10 12.06 -4.95
C ILE A 11 -3.15 12.85 -5.87
N ALA A 12 -2.11 12.23 -6.42
CA ALA A 12 -1.18 12.89 -7.33
C ALA A 12 -1.89 13.36 -8.62
N ASP A 13 -2.69 12.48 -9.25
CA ASP A 13 -3.49 12.81 -10.42
C ASP A 13 -4.51 13.92 -10.11
N PHE A 14 -5.20 13.84 -8.97
CA PHE A 14 -6.18 14.84 -8.54
C PHE A 14 -5.53 16.21 -8.32
N ARG A 15 -4.38 16.29 -7.63
CA ARG A 15 -3.63 17.54 -7.45
C ARG A 15 -3.15 18.12 -8.79
N SER A 16 -2.73 17.27 -9.73
CA SER A 16 -2.39 17.71 -11.10
C SER A 16 -3.61 18.31 -11.83
N LEU A 17 -4.79 17.69 -11.70
CA LEU A 17 -6.03 18.22 -12.28
C LEU A 17 -6.45 19.56 -11.65
N VAL A 18 -6.43 19.67 -10.31
CA VAL A 18 -6.76 20.93 -9.61
C VAL A 18 -5.81 22.05 -10.05
N SER A 19 -4.50 21.79 -10.12
CA SER A 19 -3.51 22.76 -10.59
C SER A 19 -3.71 23.22 -12.05
N ARG A 20 -4.42 22.43 -12.87
CA ARG A 20 -4.72 22.77 -14.28
C ARG A 20 -6.06 23.49 -14.45
N ILE A 21 -6.98 23.35 -13.50
CA ILE A 21 -8.34 23.89 -13.60
C ILE A 21 -8.45 25.24 -12.87
N GLY A 22 -7.67 25.49 -11.82
CA GLY A 22 -7.61 26.79 -11.12
C GLY A 22 -8.58 26.92 -9.95
N ASP A 23 -9.08 28.15 -9.73
CA ASP A 23 -9.68 28.67 -8.48
C ASP A 23 -11.03 28.03 -8.06
N TRP A 24 -11.02 26.73 -7.76
CA TRP A 24 -12.18 26.03 -7.24
C TRP A 24 -12.26 26.14 -5.72
N VAL A 25 -13.47 26.43 -5.21
CA VAL A 25 -13.76 26.46 -3.78
C VAL A 25 -13.47 25.09 -3.16
N GLU A 26 -12.77 25.08 -2.01
CA GLU A 26 -12.32 23.84 -1.35
C GLU A 26 -13.45 22.82 -1.11
N ARG A 27 -14.66 23.29 -0.76
CA ARG A 27 -15.86 22.44 -0.62
C ARG A 27 -16.21 21.68 -1.91
N ALA A 28 -16.05 22.29 -3.08
CA ALA A 28 -16.26 21.62 -4.36
C ALA A 28 -15.15 20.59 -4.62
N LEU A 29 -13.90 20.91 -4.30
CA LEU A 29 -12.78 19.96 -4.38
C LEU A 29 -12.99 18.75 -3.47
N ILE A 30 -13.43 18.95 -2.23
CA ILE A 30 -13.80 17.90 -1.27
C ILE A 30 -14.89 17.00 -1.87
N TYR A 31 -15.97 17.59 -2.40
CA TYR A 31 -17.06 16.83 -3.02
C TYR A 31 -16.57 15.97 -4.20
N HIS A 32 -15.80 16.56 -5.12
CA HIS A 32 -15.25 15.84 -6.27
C HIS A 32 -14.23 14.77 -5.87
N PHE A 33 -13.39 15.04 -4.86
CA PHE A 33 -12.44 14.07 -4.35
C PHE A 33 -13.16 12.84 -3.78
N ARG A 34 -14.14 13.04 -2.88
CA ARG A 34 -14.95 11.95 -2.29
C ARG A 34 -15.65 11.11 -3.35
N ARG A 35 -16.28 11.76 -4.34
CA ARG A 35 -16.97 11.08 -5.46
C ARG A 35 -16.06 10.18 -6.30
N GLY A 36 -14.75 10.47 -6.36
CA GLY A 36 -13.78 9.66 -7.09
C GLY A 36 -13.10 8.57 -6.26
N LEU A 37 -13.40 8.42 -4.97
CA LEU A 37 -12.86 7.35 -4.12
C LEU A 37 -13.45 5.98 -4.46
N ALA A 38 -12.75 4.93 -4.02
CA ALA A 38 -13.26 3.56 -4.04
C ALA A 38 -14.29 3.37 -2.91
N SER A 39 -15.31 2.53 -3.13
CA SER A 39 -16.37 2.26 -2.14
C SER A 39 -15.77 1.80 -0.82
N ARG A 40 -14.78 0.89 -0.88
CA ARG A 40 -14.05 0.38 0.29
C ARG A 40 -13.53 1.49 1.21
N ILE A 41 -13.08 2.62 0.64
CA ILE A 41 -12.53 3.74 1.41
C ILE A 41 -13.66 4.65 1.91
N MET A 42 -14.71 4.87 1.11
CA MET A 42 -15.88 5.64 1.55
C MET A 42 -16.56 5.00 2.76
N ASP A 43 -16.67 3.66 2.80
CA ASP A 43 -17.25 2.93 3.93
C ASP A 43 -16.42 3.12 5.21
N GLN A 44 -15.08 3.06 5.10
CA GLN A 44 -14.19 3.34 6.23
C GLN A 44 -14.24 4.81 6.67
N LEU A 45 -14.37 5.74 5.72
CA LEU A 45 -14.49 7.17 5.99
C LEU A 45 -15.83 7.52 6.67
N ALA A 46 -16.91 6.81 6.33
CA ALA A 46 -18.20 6.94 7.01
C ALA A 46 -18.18 6.39 8.45
N SER A 47 -17.26 5.47 8.75
CA SER A 47 -16.99 4.99 10.11
C SER A 47 -16.03 5.91 10.90
N HIS A 48 -15.49 6.97 10.29
CA HIS A 48 -14.57 7.89 10.97
C HIS A 48 -15.35 8.88 11.86
N PRO A 49 -15.00 9.05 13.14
CA PRO A 49 -15.82 9.83 14.08
C PRO A 49 -15.69 11.35 13.94
N SER A 50 -14.72 11.86 13.17
CA SER A 50 -14.52 13.29 12.93
C SER A 50 -15.14 13.75 11.61
N GLY A 51 -15.79 14.92 11.62
CA GLY A 51 -16.14 15.64 10.41
C GLY A 51 -14.87 16.21 9.77
N ILE A 52 -14.65 15.90 8.49
CA ILE A 52 -13.46 16.33 7.76
C ILE A 52 -13.82 17.57 6.92
N ASP A 53 -13.38 18.74 7.39
CA ASP A 53 -13.72 20.03 6.79
C ASP A 53 -12.65 20.57 5.82
N SER A 54 -11.41 20.05 5.86
CA SER A 54 -10.36 20.40 4.90
C SER A 54 -10.08 19.28 3.88
N LEU A 55 -9.77 19.69 2.65
CA LEU A 55 -9.34 18.80 1.57
C LEU A 55 -8.03 18.08 1.92
N GLN A 56 -7.12 18.75 2.63
CA GLN A 56 -5.81 18.17 2.96
C GLN A 56 -5.94 17.06 4.01
N GLU A 57 -6.69 17.31 5.09
CA GLU A 57 -7.03 16.31 6.10
C GLU A 57 -7.74 15.09 5.46
N LEU A 58 -8.66 15.35 4.52
CA LEU A 58 -9.33 14.29 3.78
C LEU A 58 -8.35 13.43 2.97
N MET A 59 -7.39 14.03 2.27
CA MET A 59 -6.36 13.30 1.53
C MET A 59 -5.51 12.43 2.46
N ASP A 60 -5.10 12.98 3.60
CA ASP A 60 -4.19 12.31 4.54
C ASP A 60 -4.88 11.11 5.24
N ILE A 61 -6.12 11.27 5.73
CA ILE A 61 -6.92 10.17 6.30
C ILE A 61 -7.17 9.09 5.24
N THR A 62 -7.53 9.48 4.02
CA THR A 62 -7.78 8.53 2.91
C THR A 62 -6.52 7.72 2.59
N LEU A 63 -5.33 8.34 2.64
CA LEU A 63 -4.04 7.68 2.41
C LEU A 63 -3.64 6.73 3.55
N GLU A 64 -3.93 7.10 4.81
CA GLU A 64 -3.69 6.24 5.99
C GLU A 64 -4.55 4.97 5.93
N LEU A 65 -5.84 5.11 5.60
CA LEU A 65 -6.76 3.98 5.42
C LEU A 65 -6.30 3.04 4.30
N ASP A 66 -5.87 3.58 3.16
CA ASP A 66 -5.34 2.81 2.04
C ASP A 66 -4.07 2.03 2.40
N THR A 67 -3.15 2.68 3.12
CA THR A 67 -1.90 2.08 3.59
C THR A 67 -2.18 0.89 4.50
N ARG A 68 -3.02 1.08 5.54
CA ARG A 68 -3.45 0.02 6.47
C ARG A 68 -4.17 -1.13 5.77
N TYR A 69 -5.00 -0.83 4.77
CA TYR A 69 -5.66 -1.85 3.96
C TYR A 69 -4.62 -2.70 3.21
N HIS A 70 -3.69 -2.07 2.51
CA HIS A 70 -2.68 -2.77 1.72
C HIS A 70 -1.67 -3.55 2.57
N GLU A 71 -1.32 -3.08 3.77
CA GLU A 71 -0.55 -3.84 4.76
C GLU A 71 -1.27 -5.12 5.18
N ARG A 72 -2.55 -5.01 5.58
CA ARG A 72 -3.39 -6.16 5.94
C ARG A 72 -3.55 -7.19 4.80
N GLN A 73 -3.60 -6.75 3.54
CA GLN A 73 -3.63 -7.68 2.41
C GLN A 73 -2.30 -8.43 2.23
N LYS A 74 -1.15 -7.77 2.43
CA LYS A 74 0.16 -8.44 2.39
C LYS A 74 0.29 -9.51 3.47
N GLU A 75 -0.17 -9.22 4.70
CA GLU A 75 -0.19 -10.20 5.79
C GLU A 75 -1.05 -11.42 5.46
N LYS A 76 -2.25 -11.21 4.89
CA LYS A 76 -3.14 -12.31 4.49
C LYS A 76 -2.51 -13.21 3.43
N ASN A 77 -1.88 -12.63 2.41
CA ASN A 77 -1.22 -13.40 1.35
C ASN A 77 -0.07 -14.25 1.91
N HIS A 78 0.77 -13.69 2.79
CA HIS A 78 1.84 -14.44 3.46
C HIS A 78 1.36 -15.54 4.42
N HIS A 79 0.13 -15.47 4.93
CA HIS A 79 -0.47 -16.56 5.72
C HIS A 79 -1.08 -17.65 4.82
N GLN A 80 -1.56 -17.32 3.63
CA GLN A 80 -2.08 -18.31 2.67
C GLN A 80 -0.96 -19.14 2.03
N GLU A 81 0.23 -18.56 1.82
CA GLU A 81 1.44 -19.29 1.39
C GLU A 81 1.92 -20.30 2.45
N LYS A 82 1.54 -20.14 3.71
CA LYS A 82 1.89 -21.03 4.84
C LYS A 82 0.81 -22.09 5.13
N LYS A 83 0.20 -22.67 4.11
CA LYS A 83 -0.64 -23.87 4.29
C LYS A 83 0.28 -25.06 4.60
N PRO A 84 0.20 -25.70 5.78
CA PRO A 84 0.97 -26.90 6.05
C PRO A 84 0.43 -28.05 5.18
N GLU A 85 1.32 -28.64 4.39
CA GLU A 85 1.03 -29.81 3.57
C GLU A 85 0.94 -31.04 4.50
N ALA A 86 -0.29 -31.46 4.82
CA ALA A 86 -0.56 -32.54 5.77
C ALA A 86 -1.09 -33.80 5.07
N SER A 87 -0.59 -34.96 5.51
CA SER A 87 -0.84 -36.34 5.03
C SER A 87 -0.08 -36.69 3.73
N LYS A 88 0.73 -37.76 3.62
CA LYS A 88 0.93 -39.02 4.41
C LYS A 88 2.39 -39.51 4.22
N SER A 89 3.04 -40.34 5.06
CA SER A 89 2.78 -40.86 6.43
C SER A 89 4.00 -41.68 6.94
N ASN A 90 4.16 -41.79 8.27
CA ASN A 90 4.93 -42.80 9.03
C ASN A 90 6.42 -43.07 8.70
N SER A 91 7.34 -42.49 9.47
CA SER A 91 8.44 -43.24 10.14
C SER A 91 9.08 -42.40 11.26
N SER A 92 9.72 -43.05 12.22
CA SER A 92 10.15 -42.49 13.52
C SER A 92 11.60 -42.02 13.57
N HIS A 93 11.87 -40.78 14.01
CA HIS A 93 13.03 -40.42 14.85
C HIS A 93 12.84 -39.03 15.48
N PRO A 94 13.20 -38.80 16.76
CA PRO A 94 13.26 -37.46 17.34
C PRO A 94 14.70 -36.93 17.36
N GLU A 95 15.01 -35.80 16.72
CA GLU A 95 16.16 -34.97 17.16
C GLU A 95 16.25 -33.55 16.57
N ILE A 96 16.90 -32.68 17.36
CA ILE A 96 17.55 -31.39 17.04
C ILE A 96 16.67 -30.19 16.63
N LEU A 97 16.64 -29.22 17.56
CA LEU A 97 16.31 -27.81 17.34
C LEU A 97 17.29 -27.16 16.34
N GLN A 98 16.83 -26.88 15.12
CA GLN A 98 17.56 -26.05 14.14
C GLN A 98 17.15 -24.58 14.26
N VAL A 99 17.85 -23.83 15.12
CA VAL A 99 17.77 -22.36 15.17
C VAL A 99 18.45 -21.81 13.91
N GLN A 100 17.67 -21.35 12.93
CA GLN A 100 18.26 -20.72 11.74
C GLN A 100 18.71 -19.29 12.03
N VAL A 101 20.03 -19.10 11.97
CA VAL A 101 20.71 -17.82 12.15
C VAL A 101 20.41 -16.89 10.97
N ILE A 102 20.11 -15.63 11.29
CA ILE A 102 19.84 -14.56 10.31
C ILE A 102 21.14 -14.18 9.57
N GLU A 103 21.36 -14.67 8.36
CA GLU A 103 22.50 -14.24 7.55
C GLU A 103 22.19 -12.98 6.73
N ARG A 104 22.45 -11.82 7.34
CA ARG A 104 22.51 -10.53 6.63
C ARG A 104 23.80 -10.43 5.80
N ARG A 105 23.73 -10.59 4.48
CA ARG A 105 24.82 -10.17 3.57
C ARG A 105 24.38 -9.10 2.58
N ARG A 106 24.90 -7.88 2.79
CA ARG A 106 24.97 -6.83 1.77
C ARG A 106 25.81 -7.32 0.59
N ILE A 107 25.36 -7.09 -0.64
CA ILE A 107 26.28 -7.02 -1.79
C ILE A 107 26.03 -5.71 -2.54
N PHE A 108 26.91 -4.75 -2.28
CA PHE A 108 27.06 -3.52 -3.05
C PHE A 108 28.16 -3.74 -4.09
N ARG A 109 27.85 -3.59 -5.38
CA ARG A 109 28.87 -3.36 -6.41
C ARG A 109 28.41 -2.33 -7.43
N ARG A 110 29.04 -1.16 -7.38
CA ARG A 110 29.16 -0.23 -8.52
C ARG A 110 29.79 -0.98 -9.70
N ARG A 111 29.39 -0.64 -10.93
CA ARG A 111 30.23 -0.84 -12.13
C ARG A 111 30.41 0.50 -12.82
N THR A 112 31.67 0.89 -12.96
CA THR A 112 32.14 2.09 -13.63
C THR A 112 32.86 1.70 -14.93
N SER A 113 32.42 2.27 -16.06
CA SER A 113 33.21 2.54 -17.27
C SER A 113 33.76 1.28 -18.03
N PRO A 114 34.20 1.38 -19.30
CA PRO A 114 35.23 2.32 -19.79
C PRO A 114 34.81 3.19 -20.99
N ILE A 115 35.70 4.14 -21.28
CA ILE A 115 35.72 5.03 -22.46
C ILE A 115 36.27 4.26 -23.67
N LEU A 116 35.84 4.59 -24.89
CA LEU A 116 36.54 4.27 -26.13
C LEU A 116 36.47 5.46 -27.09
N LEU A 117 37.65 5.93 -27.53
CA LEU A 117 37.81 6.91 -28.60
C LEU A 117 37.55 6.25 -29.96
N CYS A 118 36.95 7.01 -30.87
CA CYS A 118 37.22 7.02 -32.31
C CYS A 118 37.20 8.49 -32.75
#